data_AF-A0A150UPF7-F1
#
_entry.id   AF-A0A150UPF7-F1
#
_cell.length_a   1.000
_cell.length_b   1.000
_cell.length_c   1.000
_cell.angle_alpha   90.00
_cell.angle_beta   90.00
_cell.angle_gamma   90.00
#
_symmetry.space_group_name_H-M   'P 1'
#
loop_
_entity.id
_entity.type
_entity.pdbx_description
1 polymer ?
#
loop_
_entity_poly.entity_id
_entity_poly.type
_entity_poly.pdbx_seq_one_letter_code
_entity_poly.pdbx_strand_id
1 'polypeptide(L)'
;LDLTLLHTSPPDGSELRRANAVFNLQLHDLESVPSPAKRYAKRMTHALEVAQSELVTLRKELAEQRELLQARKVRKKGKRVALKGKFLFSTQEVLDIARAAEQGTAAKNSHRRRHTHPPDKELSEMEGKVLENVSSDSEGDCIYVATRRQS
;
A
#
# COMPACT_ATOMS: atom_id res chain seq x y z
N LEU A 1 -30.14 32.85 -3.83
CA LEU A 1 -30.47 31.42 -3.71
C LEU A 1 -29.44 30.81 -2.80
N ASP A 2 -29.86 30.26 -1.67
CA ASP A 2 -28.95 29.63 -0.71
C ASP A 2 -28.55 28.24 -1.23
N LEU A 3 -27.29 28.07 -1.64
CA LEU A 3 -26.78 26.83 -2.23
C LEU A 3 -26.17 25.89 -1.18
N THR A 4 -26.19 26.28 0.10
CA THR A 4 -25.63 25.50 1.21
C THR A 4 -26.22 24.09 1.30
N LEU A 5 -27.51 23.93 0.98
CA LEU A 5 -28.21 22.64 0.91
C LEU A 5 -27.63 21.67 -0.15
N LEU A 6 -26.95 22.16 -1.17
CA LEU A 6 -26.32 21.31 -2.20
C LEU A 6 -24.95 20.79 -1.77
N HIS A 7 -24.33 21.42 -0.77
CA HIS A 7 -23.00 21.07 -0.28
C HIS A 7 -23.01 20.27 1.02
N THR A 8 -24.17 20.08 1.65
CA THR A 8 -24.29 19.24 2.84
C THR A 8 -24.26 17.75 2.49
N SER A 9 -23.76 16.94 3.42
CA SER A 9 -23.86 15.48 3.33
C SER A 9 -25.32 15.05 3.11
N PRO A 10 -25.58 13.94 2.40
CA PRO A 10 -26.94 13.47 2.17
C PRO A 10 -27.68 13.32 3.50
N PRO A 11 -28.96 13.73 3.58
CA PRO A 11 -29.75 13.63 4.81
C PRO A 11 -29.83 12.18 5.28
N ASP A 12 -29.79 11.97 6.59
CA ASP A 12 -29.99 10.63 7.14
C ASP A 12 -31.37 10.09 6.73
N GLY A 13 -31.46 8.79 6.47
CA GLY A 13 -32.71 8.17 5.98
C GLY A 13 -33.88 8.38 6.94
N SER A 14 -33.60 8.49 8.25
CA SER A 14 -34.60 8.77 9.28
C SER A 14 -35.05 10.24 9.28
N GLU A 15 -34.13 11.17 9.01
CA GLU A 15 -34.40 12.60 8.90
C GLU A 15 -35.23 12.89 7.65
N LEU A 16 -34.86 12.29 6.52
CA LEU A 16 -35.60 12.42 5.25
C LEU A 16 -37.05 11.96 5.42
N ARG A 17 -37.28 10.80 6.05
CA ARG A 17 -38.63 10.28 6.30
C ARG A 17 -39.44 11.20 7.20
N ARG A 18 -38.83 11.72 8.27
CA ARG A 18 -39.49 12.68 9.17
C ARG A 18 -39.86 13.98 8.46
N ALA A 19 -38.93 14.54 7.69
CA ALA A 19 -39.15 15.76 6.92
C ALA A 19 -40.27 15.58 5.88
N ASN A 20 -40.24 14.48 5.13
CA ASN A 20 -41.27 14.16 4.15
C ASN A 20 -42.64 13.93 4.80
N ALA A 21 -42.70 13.33 5.99
CA ALA A 21 -43.94 13.15 6.72
C ALA A 21 -44.55 14.51 7.11
N VAL A 22 -43.75 15.41 7.70
CA VAL A 22 -44.19 16.76 8.06
C VAL A 22 -44.63 17.55 6.82
N PHE A 23 -43.84 17.49 5.74
CA PHE A 23 -44.17 18.15 4.48
C PHE A 23 -45.50 17.67 3.90
N ASN A 24 -45.72 16.35 3.83
CA ASN A 24 -46.96 15.80 3.31
C ASN A 24 -48.18 16.11 4.19
N LEU A 25 -48.01 16.16 5.52
CA LEU A 25 -49.07 16.58 6.45
C LEU A 25 -49.45 18.04 6.22
N GLN A 26 -48.49 18.95 6.23
CA GLN A 26 -48.71 20.38 5.99
C GLN A 26 -49.36 20.61 4.62
N LEU A 27 -48.92 19.89 3.60
CA LEU A 27 -49.45 20.02 2.24
C LEU A 27 -50.87 19.46 2.10
N HIS A 28 -51.21 18.46 2.91
CA HIS A 28 -52.58 17.94 2.99
C HIS A 28 -53.54 18.98 3.58
N ASP A 29 -53.12 19.70 4.62
CA ASP A 29 -53.94 20.68 5.35
C ASP A 29 -54.17 21.99 4.56
N LEU A 30 -53.37 22.27 3.53
CA LEU A 30 -53.54 23.44 2.67
C LEU A 30 -54.71 23.28 1.70
N GLU A 31 -55.80 24.04 1.88
CA GLU A 31 -56.94 24.05 0.94
C GLU A 31 -56.64 24.69 -0.42
N SER A 32 -55.63 25.56 -0.49
CA SER A 32 -55.25 26.29 -1.72
C SER A 32 -54.59 25.40 -2.79
N VAL A 33 -54.07 24.23 -2.42
CA VAL A 33 -53.35 23.35 -3.33
C VAL A 33 -54.33 22.33 -3.94
N PRO A 34 -54.41 22.23 -5.29
CA PRO A 34 -55.30 21.27 -5.93
C PRO A 34 -54.86 19.82 -5.67
N SER A 35 -55.82 18.92 -5.52
CA SER A 35 -55.60 17.50 -5.21
C SER A 35 -54.55 16.80 -6.10
N PRO A 36 -54.51 17.00 -7.44
CA PRO A 36 -53.47 16.43 -8.29
C PRO A 36 -52.04 16.83 -7.89
N ALA A 37 -51.83 18.10 -7.50
CA ALA A 37 -50.53 18.57 -7.04
C ALA A 37 -50.13 17.92 -5.72
N LYS A 38 -51.09 17.76 -4.78
CA LYS A 38 -50.86 17.01 -3.53
C LYS A 38 -50.44 15.57 -3.78
N ARG A 39 -51.13 14.91 -4.70
CA ARG A 39 -50.84 13.51 -5.08
C ARG A 39 -49.47 13.38 -5.73
N TYR A 40 -49.09 14.35 -6.57
CA TYR A 40 -47.76 14.38 -7.18
C TYR A 40 -46.66 14.60 -6.14
N ALA A 41 -46.83 15.55 -5.22
CA ALA A 41 -45.90 15.81 -4.13
C ALA A 41 -45.64 14.56 -3.29
N LYS A 42 -46.71 13.85 -2.90
CA LYS A 42 -46.61 12.57 -2.16
C LYS A 42 -45.86 11.48 -2.93
N ARG A 43 -46.06 11.40 -4.25
CA ARG A 43 -45.31 10.46 -5.11
C ARG A 43 -43.82 10.83 -5.16
N MET A 44 -43.50 12.12 -5.22
CA MET A 44 -42.12 12.60 -5.26
C MET A 44 -41.38 12.33 -3.95
N THR A 45 -42.01 12.60 -2.80
CA THR A 45 -41.40 12.28 -1.50
C THR A 45 -41.17 10.78 -1.34
N HIS A 46 -42.13 9.95 -1.76
CA HIS A 46 -41.97 8.50 -1.73
C HIS A 46 -40.84 8.02 -2.65
N ALA A 47 -40.77 8.54 -3.89
CA ALA A 47 -39.71 8.20 -4.82
C ALA A 47 -38.32 8.58 -4.27
N LEU A 48 -38.22 9.72 -3.59
CA LEU A 48 -36.99 10.15 -2.94
C LEU A 48 -36.57 9.23 -1.79
N GLU A 49 -37.52 8.76 -0.97
CA GLU A 49 -37.25 7.77 0.09
C GLU A 49 -36.75 6.45 -0.47
N VAL A 50 -37.38 5.97 -1.55
CA VAL A 50 -36.96 4.75 -2.25
C VAL A 50 -35.54 4.91 -2.79
N ALA A 51 -35.28 5.98 -3.54
CA ALA A 51 -33.95 6.27 -4.10
C ALA A 51 -32.87 6.38 -3.00
N GLN A 52 -33.19 7.00 -1.87
CA GLN A 52 -32.27 7.08 -0.74
C GLN A 52 -31.99 5.70 -0.14
N SER A 53 -33.01 4.85 -0.01
CA SER A 53 -32.84 3.47 0.48
C SER A 53 -31.97 2.63 -0.46
N GLU A 54 -32.19 2.75 -1.77
CA GLU A 54 -31.39 2.08 -2.80
C GLU A 54 -29.93 2.56 -2.77
N LEU A 55 -29.70 3.87 -2.64
CA LEU A 55 -28.36 4.44 -2.50
C LEU A 55 -27.62 3.92 -1.27
N VAL A 56 -28.31 3.79 -0.13
CA VAL A 56 -27.71 3.24 1.09
C VAL A 56 -27.30 1.78 0.88
N THR A 57 -28.16 0.96 0.27
CA THR A 57 -27.87 -0.44 -0.03
C THR A 57 -26.68 -0.57 -0.99
N LEU A 58 -26.69 0.16 -2.10
CA LEU A 58 -25.59 0.15 -3.08
C LEU A 58 -24.26 0.60 -2.49
N ARG A 59 -24.26 1.59 -1.60
CA ARG A 59 -23.04 2.03 -0.89
C ARG A 59 -22.48 0.93 0.01
N LYS A 60 -23.34 0.18 0.70
CA LYS A 60 -22.93 -0.97 1.52
C LYS A 60 -22.34 -2.09 0.65
N GLU A 61 -23.05 -2.47 -0.41
CA GLU A 61 -22.58 -3.50 -1.35
C GLU A 61 -21.22 -3.12 -1.96
N LEU A 62 -21.04 -1.86 -2.36
CA LEU A 62 -19.75 -1.37 -2.87
C LEU A 62 -18.64 -1.43 -1.83
N ALA A 63 -18.94 -1.12 -0.56
CA ALA A 63 -17.96 -1.21 0.51
C ALA A 63 -17.52 -2.66 0.74
N GLU A 64 -18.47 -3.59 0.82
CA GLU A 64 -18.23 -5.03 0.97
C GLU A 64 -17.43 -5.60 -0.22
N GLN A 65 -17.80 -5.26 -1.45
CA GLN A 65 -17.06 -5.66 -2.65
C GLN A 65 -15.62 -5.16 -2.63
N ARG A 66 -15.41 -3.89 -2.24
CA ARG A 66 -14.06 -3.31 -2.14
C ARG A 66 -13.24 -4.02 -1.06
N GLU A 67 -13.84 -4.32 0.09
CA GLU A 67 -13.17 -5.05 1.16
C GLU A 67 -12.75 -6.46 0.71
N LEU A 68 -13.65 -7.19 0.04
CA LEU A 68 -13.35 -8.51 -0.52
C LEU A 68 -12.23 -8.45 -1.56
N LEU A 69 -12.23 -7.45 -2.44
CA LEU A 69 -11.16 -7.24 -3.41
C LEU A 69 -9.82 -6.91 -2.75
N GLN A 70 -9.83 -6.07 -1.70
CA GLN A 70 -8.63 -5.78 -0.92
C GLN A 70 -8.10 -7.04 -0.23
N ALA A 71 -8.98 -7.82 0.42
CA ALA A 71 -8.61 -9.07 1.07
C ALA A 71 -8.00 -10.09 0.07
N ARG A 72 -8.55 -10.18 -1.15
CA ARG A 72 -8.00 -11.05 -2.22
C ARG A 72 -6.66 -10.53 -2.76
N LYS A 73 -6.49 -9.22 -2.89
CA LYS A 73 -5.25 -8.59 -3.38
C LYS A 73 -4.10 -8.82 -2.39
N VAL A 74 -4.40 -8.87 -1.09
CA VAL A 74 -3.40 -9.17 -0.06
C VAL A 74 -3.06 -10.66 -0.08
N ARG A 75 -1.95 -11.00 -0.73
CA ARG A 75 -1.37 -12.34 -0.59
C ARG A 75 -0.84 -12.50 0.84
N LYS A 76 -1.38 -13.49 1.58
CA LYS A 76 -0.94 -13.81 2.95
C LYS A 76 0.10 -14.93 3.01
N LYS A 77 0.24 -15.73 1.96
CA LYS A 77 1.15 -16.89 1.88
C LYS A 77 1.90 -16.93 0.54
N GLY A 78 2.96 -17.72 0.49
CA GLY A 78 3.75 -18.00 -0.72
C GLY A 78 5.00 -17.13 -0.89
N LYS A 79 5.77 -17.41 -1.95
CA LYS A 79 7.11 -16.82 -2.20
C LYS A 79 7.10 -15.29 -2.14
N ARG A 80 6.15 -14.62 -2.79
CA ARG A 80 6.08 -13.15 -2.80
C ARG A 80 5.90 -12.51 -1.42
N VAL A 81 5.24 -13.20 -0.48
CA VAL A 81 5.08 -12.71 0.90
C VAL A 81 6.37 -12.92 1.68
N ALA A 82 7.01 -14.08 1.51
CA ALA A 82 8.29 -14.40 2.15
C ALA A 82 9.45 -13.51 1.68
N LEU A 83 9.39 -13.03 0.43
CA LEU A 83 10.39 -12.15 -0.17
C LEU A 83 10.05 -10.66 0.01
N LYS A 84 8.84 -10.31 0.45
CA LYS A 84 8.45 -8.90 0.65
C LYS A 84 9.31 -8.26 1.74
N GLY A 85 9.99 -7.17 1.41
CA GLY A 85 10.88 -6.46 2.35
C GLY A 85 12.25 -7.12 2.55
N LYS A 86 12.56 -8.20 1.81
CA LYS A 86 13.90 -8.77 1.75
C LYS A 86 14.58 -8.27 0.48
N PHE A 87 15.79 -7.75 0.61
CA PHE A 87 16.63 -7.45 -0.54
C PHE A 87 17.23 -8.76 -1.04
N LEU A 88 16.99 -9.05 -2.30
CA LEU A 88 17.54 -10.22 -2.99
C LEU A 88 18.63 -9.69 -3.91
N PHE A 89 19.87 -10.06 -3.61
CA PHE A 89 21.00 -9.82 -4.50
C PHE A 89 21.44 -11.16 -5.06
N SER A 90 21.75 -11.17 -6.36
CA SER A 90 22.49 -12.29 -6.94
C SER A 90 23.90 -12.33 -6.34
N THR A 91 24.49 -13.53 -6.22
CA THR A 91 25.89 -13.68 -5.83
C THR A 91 26.81 -12.83 -6.71
N GLN A 92 26.51 -12.75 -8.00
CA GLN A 92 27.24 -11.89 -8.93
C GLN A 92 27.12 -10.40 -8.56
N GLU A 93 25.93 -9.92 -8.22
CA GLU A 93 25.72 -8.52 -7.81
C GLU A 93 26.48 -8.18 -6.53
N VAL A 94 26.52 -9.10 -5.56
CA VAL A 94 27.30 -8.92 -4.32
C VAL A 94 28.80 -8.88 -4.62
N LEU A 95 29.30 -9.77 -5.49
CA LEU A 95 30.70 -9.80 -5.89
C LEU A 95 31.11 -8.53 -6.65
N ASP A 96 30.23 -8.00 -7.50
CA ASP A 96 30.48 -6.78 -8.26
C ASP A 96 30.53 -5.56 -7.34
N ILE A 97 29.63 -5.48 -6.35
CA ILE A 97 29.66 -4.43 -5.30
C ILE A 97 30.95 -4.52 -4.48
N ALA A 98 31.34 -5.73 -4.05
CA ALA A 98 32.57 -5.94 -3.29
C ALA A 98 33.81 -5.49 -4.09
N ARG A 99 33.90 -5.90 -5.36
CA ARG A 99 34.98 -5.50 -6.27
C ARG A 99 35.05 -3.99 -6.48
N ALA A 100 33.91 -3.33 -6.65
CA ALA A 100 33.86 -1.87 -6.79
C ALA A 100 34.32 -1.15 -5.51
N ALA A 101 33.94 -1.65 -4.33
CA ALA A 101 34.37 -1.11 -3.04
C ALA A 101 35.87 -1.31 -2.79
N GLU A 102 36.42 -2.48 -3.14
CA GLU A 102 37.85 -2.76 -3.10
C GLU A 102 38.65 -1.82 -4.00
N GLN A 103 38.20 -1.60 -5.24
CA GLN A 103 38.85 -0.65 -6.15
C GLN A 103 38.81 0.79 -5.61
N GLY A 104 37.67 1.22 -5.05
CA GLY A 104 37.54 2.53 -4.42
C GLY A 104 38.42 2.73 -3.19
N THR A 105 38.62 1.70 -2.37
CA THR A 105 39.50 1.74 -1.19
C THR A 105 40.98 1.62 -1.57
N ALA A 106 41.33 0.80 -2.57
CA ALA A 106 42.67 0.70 -3.11
C ALA A 106 43.14 2.03 -3.72
N ALA A 107 42.27 2.72 -4.47
CA ALA A 107 42.54 4.05 -4.99
C ALA A 107 42.82 5.07 -3.87
N LYS A 108 42.02 5.07 -2.79
CA LYS A 108 42.25 5.93 -1.61
C LYS A 108 43.53 5.56 -0.82
N ASN A 109 43.83 4.28 -0.68
CA ASN A 109 45.01 3.81 0.06
C ASN A 109 46.33 4.03 -0.69
N SER A 110 46.31 4.12 -2.02
CA SER A 110 47.49 4.50 -2.82
C SER A 110 48.03 5.88 -2.44
N HIS A 111 47.15 6.81 -2.03
CA HIS A 111 47.53 8.16 -1.60
C HIS A 111 48.10 8.20 -0.17
N ARG A 112 47.89 7.16 0.65
CA ARG A 112 48.41 7.08 2.02
C ARG A 112 49.78 6.41 2.14
N ARG A 113 50.30 5.80 1.06
CA ARG A 113 51.59 5.09 1.04
C ARG A 113 52.85 5.98 0.94
N ARG A 114 52.78 7.26 1.37
CA ARG A 114 53.92 8.18 1.36
C ARG A 114 54.59 8.40 2.74
N HIS A 115 54.49 7.43 3.65
CA HIS A 115 55.39 7.40 4.81
C HIS A 115 56.06 6.03 4.89
N THR A 116 57.26 5.96 4.30
CA THR A 116 58.17 4.81 4.34
C THR A 116 59.06 4.94 5.57
N HIS A 117 59.12 3.92 6.43
CA HIS A 117 60.28 3.60 7.25
C HIS A 117 60.88 2.29 6.71
N PRO A 118 62.22 2.09 6.78
CA PRO A 118 62.91 1.03 6.04
C PRO A 118 62.75 -0.37 6.67
N PRO A 119 63.12 -1.45 5.95
CA PRO A 119 62.67 -2.81 6.24
C PRO A 119 63.72 -3.64 7.00
N ASP A 120 63.27 -4.48 7.92
CA ASP A 120 64.04 -5.64 8.41
C ASP A 120 63.55 -6.91 7.73
N LYS A 121 64.51 -7.65 7.16
CA LYS A 121 64.32 -8.98 6.58
C LYS A 121 64.32 -10.02 7.70
N GLU A 122 63.37 -10.96 7.68
CA GLU A 122 63.59 -12.42 7.59
C GLU A 122 62.33 -13.21 7.96
N LEU A 123 62.30 -14.45 7.43
CA LEU A 123 61.35 -15.56 7.63
C LEU A 123 60.21 -15.61 6.62
N SER A 124 60.35 -16.32 5.49
CA SER A 124 60.52 -17.78 5.31
C SER A 124 59.20 -18.38 4.85
N GLU A 125 59.26 -18.84 3.60
CA GLU A 125 58.44 -19.87 2.95
C GLU A 125 57.56 -20.68 3.90
N MET A 126 56.24 -20.72 3.67
CA MET A 126 55.43 -21.93 3.81
C MET A 126 54.24 -21.91 2.86
N GLU A 127 54.41 -22.72 1.81
CA GLU A 127 53.45 -23.69 1.27
C GLU A 127 52.11 -23.19 0.71
N GLY A 128 52.00 -23.34 -0.61
CA GLY A 128 50.72 -23.42 -1.30
C GLY A 128 49.90 -24.59 -0.77
N LYS A 129 48.67 -24.28 -0.35
CA LYS A 129 47.60 -25.26 -0.28
C LYS A 129 46.67 -25.03 -1.45
N VAL A 130 46.67 -26.03 -2.33
CA VAL A 130 45.68 -26.28 -3.38
C VAL A 130 44.28 -26.11 -2.77
N LEU A 131 43.53 -25.13 -3.26
CA LEU A 131 42.09 -25.06 -3.04
C LEU A 131 41.48 -26.15 -3.92
N GLU A 132 41.10 -27.25 -3.28
CA GLU A 132 40.32 -28.32 -3.88
C GLU A 132 38.99 -27.72 -4.37
N ASN A 133 38.78 -27.76 -5.69
CA ASN A 133 37.54 -27.35 -6.33
C ASN A 133 36.44 -28.32 -5.94
N VAL A 134 35.66 -27.98 -4.92
CA VAL A 134 34.42 -28.70 -4.62
C VAL A 134 33.36 -28.18 -5.60
N SER A 135 33.13 -28.96 -6.66
CA SER A 135 32.02 -28.77 -7.60
C SER A 135 30.71 -28.97 -6.85
N SER A 136 30.06 -27.87 -6.45
CA SER A 136 28.74 -27.87 -5.84
C SER A 136 27.72 -27.39 -6.86
N ASP A 137 26.96 -28.35 -7.43
CA ASP A 137 25.72 -28.11 -8.15
C ASP A 137 24.73 -27.43 -7.19
N SER A 138 24.76 -26.11 -7.15
CA SER A 138 23.91 -25.31 -6.28
C SER A 138 22.80 -24.68 -7.11
N GLU A 139 21.60 -25.25 -7.01
CA GLU A 139 20.36 -24.63 -7.44
C GLU A 139 20.15 -23.32 -6.66
N GLY A 140 20.68 -22.21 -7.20
CA GLY A 140 20.28 -20.84 -6.89
C GLY A 140 20.13 -20.49 -5.41
N ASP A 141 21.17 -20.72 -4.60
CA ASP A 141 21.14 -20.39 -3.18
C ASP A 141 21.21 -18.87 -2.97
N CYS A 142 20.10 -18.27 -2.53
CA CYS A 142 19.98 -16.82 -2.35
C CYS A 142 20.45 -16.43 -0.95
N ILE A 143 21.37 -15.45 -0.86
CA ILE A 143 21.93 -14.98 0.41
C ILE A 143 20.97 -13.97 1.07
N TYR A 144 20.67 -14.18 2.36
CA TYR A 144 19.86 -13.27 3.18
C TYR A 144 20.74 -12.38 4.06
N VAL A 145 20.63 -11.05 3.94
CA VAL A 145 21.40 -10.10 4.75
C VAL A 145 20.57 -9.60 5.94
N ALA A 146 21.08 -9.82 7.16
CA ALA A 146 20.46 -9.32 8.39
C ALA A 146 20.77 -7.83 8.61
N THR A 147 19.76 -7.03 8.98
CA THR A 147 19.91 -5.61 9.25
C THR A 147 20.31 -5.37 10.71
N ARG A 148 21.49 -4.81 10.95
CA ARG A 148 21.85 -4.21 12.24
C ARG A 148 21.32 -2.78 12.25
N ARG A 149 20.27 -2.51 13.04
CA ARG A 149 19.83 -1.14 13.30
C ARG A 149 20.93 -0.44 14.09
N GLN A 150 21.54 0.59 13.50
CA GLN A 150 22.37 1.53 14.25
C GLN A 150 21.41 2.49 14.95
N SER A 151 21.47 2.49 16.28
CA SER A 151 20.80 3.44 17.18
C SER A 151 21.48 4.79 17.15
#